data_AF-A0A077EEX3-F1
#
_entry.id   AF-A0A077EEX3-F1
#
_cell.length_a   1.000
_cell.length_b   1.000
_cell.length_c   1.000
_cell.angle_alpha   90.00
_cell.angle_beta   90.00
_cell.angle_gamma   90.00
#
_symmetry.space_group_name_H-M   'P 1'
#
loop_
_entity.id
_entity.type
_entity.pdbx_description
1 polymer ?
#
loop_
_entity_poly.entity_id
_entity_poly.type
_entity_poly.pdbx_seq_one_letter_code
_entity_poly.pdbx_strand_id
1 'polypeptide(L)' 'MLSSASLNLESALFYITLLAFLASGFVYTLSVLIVHAFQKRIKNFRYYFISYLISGVIGILLIYLFAFIWLASLN' A
#
# COMPACT_ATOMS: atom_id res chain seq x y z
N MET A 1 20.31 24.20 -4.36
CA MET A 1 21.28 23.19 -4.83
C MET A 1 20.54 21.85 -4.92
N LEU A 2 20.05 21.49 -6.11
CA LEU A 2 19.36 20.21 -6.36
C LEU A 2 20.27 19.19 -7.06
N SER A 3 21.54 19.55 -7.31
CA SER A 3 22.47 18.78 -8.13
C SER A 3 23.19 17.64 -7.40
N SER A 4 23.04 17.51 -6.08
CA SER A 4 23.75 16.53 -5.26
C SER A 4 22.83 15.56 -4.52
N ALA A 5 21.55 15.50 -4.90
CA ALA A 5 20.72 14.36 -4.50
C ALA A 5 21.19 13.16 -5.33
N SER A 6 22.19 12.43 -4.81
CA SER A 6 22.53 11.11 -5.35
C SER A 6 21.26 10.26 -5.24
N LEU A 7 20.58 10.07 -6.38
CA LEU A 7 19.34 9.32 -6.47
C LEU A 7 19.70 7.85 -6.25
N ASN A 8 19.79 7.47 -4.97
CA ASN A 8 20.10 6.12 -4.56
C ASN A 8 18.85 5.29 -4.85
N LEU A 9 18.83 4.66 -6.03
CA LEU A 9 17.69 3.89 -6.53
C LEU A 9 17.19 2.86 -5.52
N GLU A 10 18.11 2.22 -4.78
CA GLU A 10 17.75 1.24 -3.74
C GLU A 10 16.93 1.88 -2.63
N SER A 11 17.35 3.04 -2.11
CA SER A 11 16.63 3.73 -1.05
C SER A 11 15.29 4.28 -1.55
N ALA A 12 15.24 4.80 -2.79
CA ALA A 12 14.01 5.26 -3.41
C ALA A 12 12.99 4.13 -3.57
N LEU A 13 13.42 2.96 -4.06
CA LEU A 13 12.56 1.77 -4.20
C LEU A 13 12.04 1.27 -2.84
N PHE A 14 12.89 1.31 -1.81
CA PHE A 14 12.48 0.97 -0.46
C PHE A 14 11.39 1.92 0.05
N TYR A 15 11.61 3.24 -0.06
CA TYR A 15 10.61 4.23 0.37
C TYR A 15 9.30 4.13 -0.43
N ILE A 16 9.36 3.92 -1.74
CA ILE A 16 8.17 3.76 -2.58
C ILE A 16 7.40 2.50 -2.17
N THR A 17 8.08 1.39 -1.92
CA THR A 17 7.44 0.14 -1.48
C THR A 17 6.77 0.32 -0.11
N LEU A 18 7.45 1.00 0.82
CA LEU A 18 6.93 1.28 2.16
C LEU A 18 5.72 2.22 2.10
N LEU A 19 5.79 3.26 1.26
CA LEU A 19 4.69 4.17 1.01
C LEU A 19 3.49 3.45 0.38
N ALA A 20 3.73 2.59 -0.60
CA ALA A 20 2.68 1.80 -1.26
C ALA A 20 1.96 0.87 -0.27
N PHE A 21 2.72 0.18 0.60
CA PHE A 21 2.19 -0.63 1.68
C PHE A 21 1.30 0.19 2.62
N LEU A 22 1.84 1.32 3.10
CA LEU A 22 1.17 2.18 4.06
C LEU A 22 -0.12 2.76 3.47
N ALA A 23 -0.05 3.27 2.24
CA ALA A 23 -1.18 3.86 1.53
C ALA A 23 -2.28 2.82 1.26
N SER A 24 -1.93 1.66 0.71
CA SER A 24 -2.91 0.61 0.42
C SER A 24 -3.60 0.09 1.68
N GLY A 25 -2.79 -0.21 2.72
CA GLY A 25 -3.31 -0.66 4.00
C GLY A 25 -4.23 0.37 4.64
N PHE A 26 -3.83 1.65 4.60
CA PHE A 26 -4.59 2.75 5.19
C PHE A 26 -5.93 2.97 4.49
N VAL A 27 -5.92 3.03 3.15
CA VAL A 27 -7.14 3.21 2.35
C VAL A 27 -8.13 2.09 2.61
N TYR A 28 -7.68 0.83 2.53
CA TYR A 28 -8.56 -0.32 2.78
C TYR A 28 -9.14 -0.31 4.21
N THR A 29 -8.27 -0.09 5.20
CA THR A 29 -8.69 -0.14 6.61
C THR A 29 -9.66 0.99 6.94
N LEU A 30 -9.44 2.19 6.39
CA LEU A 30 -10.39 3.30 6.51
C LEU A 30 -11.73 2.95 5.87
N SER A 31 -11.74 2.42 4.65
CA SER A 31 -12.98 2.02 3.98
C SER A 31 -13.77 1.01 4.80
N VAL A 32 -13.11 -0.03 5.32
CA VAL A 32 -13.76 -1.05 6.16
C VAL A 32 -14.25 -0.46 7.49
N LEU A 33 -13.48 0.43 8.11
CA LEU A 33 -13.86 1.11 9.34
C LEU A 33 -15.10 1.98 9.13
N ILE A 34 -15.16 2.75 8.04
CA ILE A 34 -16.32 3.56 7.67
C ILE A 34 -17.54 2.65 7.50
N VAL A 35 -17.44 1.58 6.71
CA VAL A 35 -18.55 0.63 6.48
C VAL A 35 -19.04 0.02 7.79
N HIS A 36 -18.14 -0.45 8.66
CA HIS A 36 -18.52 -1.02 9.95
C HIS A 36 -19.12 0.01 10.92
N ALA A 37 -18.68 1.27 10.85
CA ALA A 37 -19.27 2.36 11.63
C ALA A 37 -20.71 2.63 11.19
N PHE A 38 -20.98 2.70 9.88
CA PHE A 38 -22.34 2.83 9.34
C PHE A 38 -23.23 1.64 9.68
N GLN A 39 -22.68 0.42 9.66
CA GLN A 39 -23.40 -0.80 10.04
C GLN A 39 -23.57 -0.97 11.56
N LYS A 40 -23.01 -0.06 12.39
CA LYS A 40 -22.95 -0.17 13.86
C LYS A 40 -22.37 -1.52 14.33
N ARG A 41 -21.46 -2.11 13.54
CA ARG A 41 -20.80 -3.41 13.78
C ARG A 41 -19.29 -3.26 13.95
N ILE A 42 -18.87 -2.23 14.68
CA ILE A 42 -17.46 -1.95 14.93
C ILE A 42 -16.81 -3.18 15.58
N LYS A 43 -15.76 -3.69 14.94
CA LYS A 43 -14.97 -4.83 15.44
C LYS A 43 -13.84 -4.36 16.35
N ASN A 44 -13.18 -5.31 17.00
CA ASN A 44 -12.01 -5.02 17.84
C ASN A 44 -10.85 -4.42 17.02
N PHE A 45 -10.02 -3.63 17.68
CA PHE A 45 -8.81 -3.04 17.09
C PHE A 45 -7.94 -4.07 16.36
N ARG A 46 -7.77 -5.27 16.95
CA ARG A 46 -7.00 -6.38 16.35
C ARG A 46 -7.52 -6.79 14.96
N TYR A 47 -8.83 -6.71 14.73
CA TYR A 47 -9.41 -7.00 13.42
C TYR A 47 -8.94 -6.00 12.36
N TYR A 48 -8.98 -4.71 12.68
CA TYR A 48 -8.54 -3.66 11.76
C TYR A 48 -7.02 -3.67 11.55
N PHE A 49 -6.24 -3.97 12.60
CA PHE A 49 -4.79 -4.09 12.49
C PHE A 49 -4.38 -5.26 11.57
N ILE A 50 -5.01 -6.43 11.71
CA ILE A 50 -4.75 -7.56 10.80
C ILE A 50 -5.20 -7.23 9.37
N SER A 51 -6.38 -6.61 9.23
CA SER A 51 -6.90 -6.17 7.92
C SER A 51 -5.95 -5.19 7.22
N TYR A 52 -5.35 -4.27 7.98
CA TYR A 52 -4.34 -3.32 7.49
C TYR A 52 -3.10 -4.04 6.95
N LEU A 53 -2.56 -5.00 7.69
CA LEU A 53 -1.38 -5.76 7.25
C LEU A 53 -1.65 -6.56 5.98
N ILE A 54 -2.78 -7.28 5.94
CA ILE A 54 -3.16 -8.10 4.77
C ILE A 54 -3.36 -7.23 3.53
N SER A 55 -4.11 -6.14 3.67
CA SER A 55 -4.36 -5.23 2.54
C SER A 55 -3.10 -4.53 2.06
N GLY A 56 -2.19 -4.12 2.95
CA GLY A 56 -0.90 -3.57 2.56
C GLY A 56 -0.07 -4.54 1.72
N VAL A 57 0.01 -5.83 2.10
CA VAL A 57 0.73 -6.85 1.32
C VAL A 57 0.08 -7.07 -0.05
N ILE A 58 -1.25 -7.15 -0.11
CA ILE A 58 -2.00 -7.28 -1.36
C ILE A 58 -1.76 -6.07 -2.27
N GLY A 59 -1.74 -4.86 -1.71
CA GLY A 59 -1.47 -3.62 -2.44
C GLY A 59 -0.11 -3.63 -3.12
N ILE A 60 0.95 -4.05 -2.40
CA ILE A 60 2.28 -4.24 -3.00
C ILE A 60 2.20 -5.24 -4.15
N LEU A 61 1.62 -6.42 -3.91
CA LEU A 61 1.50 -7.48 -4.92
C LEU A 61 0.83 -7.00 -6.21
N LEU A 62 -0.25 -6.22 -6.09
CA LEU A 62 -0.95 -5.65 -7.23
C LEU A 62 -0.10 -4.62 -7.99
N ILE A 63 0.63 -3.76 -7.28
CA ILE A 63 1.51 -2.76 -7.91
C ILE A 63 2.63 -3.45 -8.69
N TYR A 64 3.27 -4.47 -8.10
CA TYR A 64 4.32 -5.23 -8.79
C TYR A 64 3.77 -6.01 -9.99
N LEU A 65 2.59 -6.63 -9.86
CA LEU A 65 1.94 -7.32 -10.97
C LEU A 65 1.60 -6.35 -12.11
N PHE A 66 1.06 -5.19 -11.80
CA PHE A 66 0.72 -4.18 -12.80
C PHE A 66 1.97 -3.62 -13.48
N ALA A 67 3.03 -3.34 -12.73
CA ALA A 67 4.31 -2.92 -13.27
C ALA A 67 4.92 -3.98 -14.21
N PHE A 68 4.80 -5.26 -13.85
CA PHE A 68 5.25 -6.37 -14.70
C PHE A 68 4.46 -6.48 -16.00
N ILE A 69 3.13 -6.43 -15.93
CA ILE A 69 2.25 -6.48 -17.12
C ILE A 69 2.53 -5.28 -18.03
N TRP A 70 2.67 -4.08 -17.45
CA TRP A 70 3.01 -2.87 -18.18
C TRP A 70 4.36 -2.99 -18.90
N LEU A 71 5.38 -3.50 -18.21
CA LEU A 71 6.70 -3.73 -18.81
C LEU A 71 6.64 -4.76 -19.94
N ALA A 72 5.89 -5.86 -19.76
CA ALA A 72 5.70 -6.87 -20.78
C ALA A 72 4.96 -6.34 -22.02
N SER A 73 4.08 -5.35 -21.86
CA SER A 73 3.36 -4.71 -22.98
C SER A 73 4.21 -3.77 -23.82
N LEU A 74 5.38 -3.33 -23.32
CA LEU A 74 6.30 -2.43 -24.02
C LEU A 74 7.32 -3.18 -24.88
N ASN A 75 7.35 -4.51 -24.80
CA ASN A 75 8.32 -5.40 -25.45
C ASN A 75 7.64 -6.17 -26.59
#